data_AF-A0A948NVI0-F1
#
_entry.id   AF-A0A948NVI0-F1
#
_cell.length_a   1.000
_cell.length_b   1.000
_cell.length_c   1.000
_cell.angle_alpha   90.00
_cell.angle_beta   90.00
_cell.angle_gamma   90.00
#
_symmetry.space_group_name_H-M   'P 1'
#
loop_
_entity.id
_entity.type
_entity.pdbx_description
1 polymer ?
#
loop_
_entity_poly.entity_id
_entity_poly.type
_entity_poly.pdbx_seq_one_letter_code
_entity_poly.pdbx_strand_id
1 'polypeptide(L)'
;MMRKINLKDYTVKVKTPDQMNPGKEIEVEITYPFMTSLLNLLFIRELQLGGAELVKQNVLAMKLEQCKDDEILLEDEEYNRIKRAIDTFKGFGRNDVELVTRINEAEVAEVTKK
;
A
#
# COMPACT_ATOMS: atom_id res chain seq x y z
N MET A 1 20.41 -1.44 -0.81
CA MET A 1 19.89 -0.09 -0.53
C MET A 1 18.63 -0.23 0.31
N MET A 2 18.17 0.84 0.96
CA MET A 2 16.88 0.82 1.66
C MET A 2 15.91 1.74 0.94
N ARG A 3 14.62 1.41 1.00
CA ARG A 3 13.55 2.25 0.47
C ARG A 3 12.65 2.70 1.59
N LYS A 4 12.32 3.99 1.56
CA LYS A 4 11.42 4.62 2.51
C LYS A 4 10.01 4.64 1.97
N ILE A 5 9.05 4.15 2.74
CA ILE A 5 7.63 4.13 2.39
C ILE A 5 6.84 4.88 3.46
N ASN A 6 5.96 5.78 3.02
CA ASN A 6 4.98 6.45 3.89
C ASN A 6 3.73 5.57 4.06
N LEU A 7 3.46 5.17 5.30
CA LEU A 7 2.39 4.27 5.73
C LEU A 7 1.08 4.98 6.10
N LYS A 8 1.02 6.32 6.07
CA LYS A 8 -0.19 7.07 6.46
C LYS A 8 -1.39 6.73 5.60
N ASP A 9 -2.55 6.70 6.22
CA ASP A 9 -3.81 6.72 5.49
C ASP A 9 -3.92 7.96 4.61
N TYR A 10 -4.71 7.85 3.55
CA TYR A 10 -4.93 8.94 2.60
C TYR A 10 -6.41 9.12 2.34
N THR A 11 -6.82 10.35 2.03
CA THR A 11 -8.22 10.68 1.74
C THR A 11 -8.41 10.93 0.26
N VAL A 12 -9.52 10.43 -0.28
CA VAL A 12 -9.92 10.66 -1.66
C VAL A 12 -11.28 11.34 -1.68
N LYS A 13 -11.40 12.40 -2.49
CA LYS A 13 -12.67 13.08 -2.73
C LYS A 13 -13.43 12.34 -3.82
N VAL A 14 -14.60 11.79 -3.47
CA VAL A 14 -15.47 11.07 -4.39
C VAL A 14 -16.78 11.83 -4.54
N LYS A 15 -17.23 11.99 -5.78
CA LYS A 15 -18.57 12.52 -6.07
C LYS A 15 -19.59 11.39 -5.95
N THR A 16 -20.53 11.54 -5.04
CA THR A 16 -21.63 10.59 -4.84
C THR A 16 -22.97 11.27 -5.01
N PRO A 17 -23.99 10.59 -5.54
CA PRO A 17 -25.33 11.15 -5.65
C PRO A 17 -25.91 11.46 -4.28
N ASP A 18 -26.49 12.65 -4.14
CA ASP A 18 -27.16 13.10 -2.92
C ASP A 18 -28.46 12.30 -2.71
N GLN A 19 -28.53 11.55 -1.59
CA GLN A 19 -29.72 10.77 -1.24
C GLN A 19 -30.91 11.65 -0.84
N MET A 20 -30.68 12.90 -0.45
CA MET A 20 -31.74 13.85 -0.09
C MET A 20 -32.22 14.70 -1.28
N ASN A 21 -31.38 14.92 -2.29
CA ASN A 21 -31.72 15.71 -3.48
C ASN A 21 -31.42 14.92 -4.78
N PRO A 22 -32.40 14.20 -5.35
CA PRO A 22 -32.22 13.47 -6.60
C PRO A 22 -31.71 14.40 -7.71
N GLY A 23 -30.54 14.07 -8.29
CA GLY A 23 -29.92 14.83 -9.38
C GLY A 23 -28.77 15.78 -8.98
N LYS A 24 -28.45 15.90 -7.69
CA LYS A 24 -27.25 16.60 -7.22
C LYS A 24 -26.16 15.60 -6.81
N GLU A 25 -24.90 15.95 -7.07
CA GLU A 25 -23.74 15.24 -6.57
C GLU A 25 -23.18 15.98 -5.36
N ILE A 26 -22.82 15.23 -4.31
CA ILE A 26 -22.08 15.73 -3.16
C ILE A 26 -20.65 15.18 -3.20
N GLU A 27 -19.69 16.00 -2.79
CA GLU A 27 -18.32 15.56 -2.56
C GLU A 27 -18.22 14.96 -1.16
N VAL A 28 -17.81 13.70 -1.09
CA VAL A 28 -17.56 12.98 0.15
C VAL A 28 -16.08 12.63 0.22
N GLU A 29 -15.46 12.91 1.37
CA GLU A 29 -14.10 12.49 1.66
C GLU A 29 -14.13 11.08 2.25
N ILE A 30 -13.47 10.14 1.58
CA ILE A 30 -13.35 8.75 2.04
C ILE A 30 -11.88 8.52 2.42
N THR A 31 -11.65 8.08 3.66
CA THR A 31 -10.33 7.68 4.14
C THR A 31 -10.02 6.25 3.73
N TYR A 32 -8.87 6.05 3.10
CA TYR A 32 -8.36 4.74 2.69
C TYR A 32 -7.26 4.29 3.65
N PRO A 33 -7.43 3.12 4.30
CA PRO A 33 -6.41 2.57 5.19
C PRO A 33 -5.25 2.01 4.36
N PHE A 34 -4.14 2.75 4.32
CA PHE A 34 -3.01 2.40 3.44
C PHE A 34 -2.39 1.08 3.88
N MET A 35 -2.14 0.92 5.18
CA MET A 35 -1.48 -0.25 5.75
C MET A 35 -2.29 -1.53 5.51
N THR A 36 -3.60 -1.51 5.77
CA THR A 36 -4.49 -2.65 5.48
C THR A 36 -4.51 -3.02 4.00
N SER A 37 -4.56 -2.02 3.11
CA SER A 37 -4.55 -2.25 1.67
C SER A 37 -3.24 -2.90 1.21
N LEU A 38 -2.11 -2.42 1.74
CA LEU A 38 -0.80 -3.00 1.47
C LEU A 38 -0.69 -4.45 1.96
N LEU A 39 -1.14 -4.74 3.18
CA LEU A 39 -1.15 -6.11 3.72
C LEU A 39 -2.00 -7.06 2.86
N ASN A 40 -3.19 -6.62 2.45
CA ASN A 40 -4.05 -7.43 1.57
C ASN A 40 -3.34 -7.76 0.25
N LEU A 41 -2.62 -6.80 -0.32
CA LEU A 41 -1.85 -6.98 -1.56
C LEU A 41 -0.73 -8.02 -1.40
N LEU A 42 -0.12 -8.12 -0.22
CA LEU A 42 0.96 -9.09 0.01
C LEU A 42 0.50 -10.55 -0.12
N PHE A 43 -0.79 -10.85 0.03
CA PHE A 43 -1.33 -12.21 0.02
C PHE A 43 -2.37 -12.47 -1.06
N ILE A 44 -2.41 -11.63 -2.11
CA ILE A 44 -3.32 -11.85 -3.24
C ILE A 44 -3.02 -13.17 -3.95
N ARG A 45 -4.06 -13.83 -4.44
CA ARG A 45 -3.95 -15.15 -5.09
C ARG A 45 -3.10 -15.10 -6.34
N GLU A 46 -3.11 -13.97 -7.05
CA GLU A 46 -2.41 -13.71 -8.30
C GLU A 46 -0.89 -13.81 -8.14
N LEU A 47 -0.36 -13.62 -6.92
CA LEU A 47 1.06 -13.82 -6.63
C LEU A 47 1.51 -15.28 -6.75
N GLN A 48 0.57 -16.23 -6.64
CA GLN A 48 0.82 -17.67 -6.68
C GLN A 48 1.95 -18.10 -5.72
N LEU A 49 1.91 -17.58 -4.48
CA LEU A 49 2.97 -17.80 -3.50
C LEU A 49 3.13 -19.29 -3.17
N GLY A 50 4.36 -19.80 -3.29
CA GLY A 50 4.72 -21.09 -2.73
C GLY A 50 4.85 -21.04 -1.21
N GLY A 51 4.88 -22.20 -0.53
CA GLY A 51 4.94 -22.25 0.94
C GLY A 51 6.11 -21.48 1.55
N ALA A 52 7.31 -21.58 0.97
CA ALA A 52 8.48 -20.83 1.42
C ALA A 52 8.34 -19.31 1.19
N GLU A 53 7.71 -18.90 0.10
CA GLU A 53 7.46 -17.47 -0.18
C GLU A 53 6.43 -16.90 0.79
N LEU A 54 5.37 -17.66 1.10
CA LEU A 54 4.34 -17.29 2.06
C LEU A 54 4.94 -16.97 3.44
N VAL A 55 5.88 -17.79 3.92
CA VAL A 55 6.57 -17.55 5.20
C VAL A 55 7.33 -16.22 5.17
N LYS A 56 8.09 -15.96 4.10
CA LYS A 56 8.83 -14.69 3.96
C LYS A 56 7.89 -13.49 3.86
N GLN A 57 6.76 -13.66 3.17
CA GLN A 57 5.73 -12.64 3.05
C GLN A 57 5.09 -12.33 4.42
N ASN A 58 4.86 -13.35 5.25
CA ASN A 58 4.36 -13.20 6.61
C ASN A 58 5.34 -12.45 7.52
N VAL A 59 6.65 -12.71 7.39
CA VAL A 59 7.66 -11.94 8.16
C VAL A 59 7.59 -10.45 7.81
N LEU A 60 7.47 -10.11 6.53
CA LEU A 60 7.30 -8.72 6.08
C LEU A 60 5.98 -8.11 6.59
N ALA A 61 4.88 -8.86 6.51
CA ALA A 61 3.57 -8.41 7.01
C ALA A 61 3.62 -8.10 8.51
N MET A 62 4.21 -8.98 9.32
CA MET A 62 4.38 -8.76 10.76
C MET A 62 5.24 -7.52 11.05
N LYS A 63 6.31 -7.29 10.27
CA LYS A 63 7.14 -6.09 10.39
C LYS A 63 6.34 -4.81 10.09
N LEU A 64 5.49 -4.82 9.06
CA LEU A 64 4.62 -3.70 8.72
C LEU A 64 3.58 -3.44 9.82
N GLU A 65 2.93 -4.48 10.34
CA GLU A 65 1.94 -4.37 11.42
C GLU A 65 2.54 -3.84 12.74
N GLN A 66 3.79 -4.19 13.01
CA GLN A 66 4.50 -3.74 14.22
C GLN A 66 5.09 -2.33 14.08
N CYS A 67 5.12 -1.77 12.87
CA CYS A 67 5.60 -0.42 12.63
C CYS A 67 4.62 0.59 13.23
N LYS A 68 5.08 1.33 14.24
CA LYS A 68 4.28 2.38 14.91
C LYS A 68 4.47 3.76 14.28
N ASP A 69 5.47 3.88 13.44
CA ASP A 69 5.82 5.12 12.77
C ASP A 69 5.01 5.25 11.48
N ASP A 70 4.84 6.49 11.05
CA ASP A 70 4.18 6.82 9.78
C ASP A 70 5.00 6.41 8.55
N GLU A 71 6.25 5.98 8.75
CA GLU A 71 7.19 5.68 7.70
C GLU A 71 8.01 4.45 8.06
N ILE A 72 8.32 3.62 7.06
CA ILE A 72 9.15 2.43 7.24
C ILE A 72 10.31 2.40 6.24
N LEU A 73 11.46 1.94 6.73
CA LEU A 73 12.62 1.61 5.91
C LEU A 73 12.61 0.11 5.61
N LEU A 74 12.55 -0.22 4.33
CA LEU A 74 12.58 -1.59 3.84
C LEU A 74 13.89 -1.86 3.13
N GLU A 75 14.42 -3.05 3.35
CA GLU A 75 15.52 -3.57 2.54
C GLU A 75 15.03 -3.85 1.10
N ASP A 76 15.95 -3.91 0.15
CA ASP A 76 15.61 -4.15 -1.25
C ASP A 76 14.78 -5.44 -1.46
N GLU A 77 15.09 -6.54 -0.74
CA GLU A 77 14.31 -7.78 -0.85
C GLU A 77 12.86 -7.57 -0.37
N GLU A 78 12.67 -6.88 0.76
CA GLU A 78 11.36 -6.58 1.33
C GLU A 78 10.56 -5.66 0.41
N TYR A 79 11.18 -4.59 -0.08
CA TYR A 79 10.57 -3.66 -1.02
C TYR A 79 10.17 -4.38 -2.32
N ASN A 80 11.03 -5.25 -2.85
CA ASN A 80 10.74 -5.99 -4.08
C ASN A 80 9.54 -6.94 -3.93
N ARG A 81 9.25 -7.46 -2.73
CA ARG A 81 8.04 -8.25 -2.46
C ARG A 81 6.77 -7.42 -2.57
N ILE A 82 6.78 -6.21 -2.03
CA ILE A 82 5.68 -5.25 -2.17
C ILE A 82 5.53 -4.84 -3.63
N LYS A 83 6.64 -4.49 -4.29
CA LYS A 83 6.63 -4.08 -5.69
C LYS A 83 6.07 -5.17 -6.60
N ARG A 84 6.45 -6.43 -6.38
CA ARG A 84 5.86 -7.59 -7.09
C ARG A 84 4.35 -7.69 -6.87
N ALA A 85 3.86 -7.47 -5.64
CA ALA A 85 2.42 -7.47 -5.36
C ALA A 85 1.68 -6.37 -6.14
N ILE A 86 2.22 -5.14 -6.13
CA ILE A 86 1.69 -4.02 -6.93
C ILE A 86 1.71 -4.34 -8.42
N ASP A 87 2.80 -4.85 -8.97
CA ASP A 87 2.90 -5.09 -10.41
C ASP A 87 2.01 -6.25 -10.89
N THR A 88 1.73 -7.20 -9.99
CA THR A 88 0.91 -8.38 -10.26
C THR A 88 -0.59 -8.06 -10.19
N PHE A 89 -1.03 -7.27 -9.21
CA PHE A 89 -2.44 -6.94 -9.04
C PHE A 89 -2.96 -6.07 -10.19
N LYS A 90 -4.09 -6.46 -10.79
CA LYS A 90 -4.72 -5.75 -11.92
C LYS A 90 -6.04 -5.07 -11.56
N GLY A 91 -6.48 -5.18 -10.30
CA GLY A 91 -7.76 -4.67 -9.84
C GLY A 91 -7.75 -3.22 -9.33
N PHE A 92 -6.66 -2.48 -9.51
CA PHE A 92 -6.57 -1.09 -9.04
C PHE A 92 -7.61 -0.20 -9.72
N GLY A 93 -8.33 0.57 -8.91
CA GLY A 93 -9.23 1.63 -9.33
C GLY A 93 -8.57 3.01 -9.25
N ARG A 94 -9.35 4.05 -9.59
CA ARG A 94 -8.90 5.45 -9.52
C ARG A 94 -8.48 5.89 -8.12
N ASN A 95 -9.03 5.26 -7.10
CA ASN A 95 -8.77 5.64 -5.71
C ASN A 95 -7.47 5.04 -5.18
N ASP A 96 -6.92 4.01 -5.82
CA ASP A 96 -5.68 3.35 -5.40
C ASP A 96 -4.41 4.01 -5.93
N VAL A 97 -4.55 5.09 -6.72
CA VAL A 97 -3.42 5.77 -7.37
C VAL A 97 -2.37 6.20 -6.34
N GLU A 98 -2.79 6.79 -5.23
CA GLU A 98 -1.89 7.20 -4.15
C GLU A 98 -1.10 6.01 -3.59
N LEU A 99 -1.78 4.87 -3.40
CA LEU A 99 -1.13 3.64 -2.91
C LEU A 99 -0.04 3.17 -3.88
N VAL A 100 -0.37 3.11 -5.17
CA VAL A 100 0.56 2.65 -6.22
C VAL A 100 1.73 3.62 -6.39
N THR A 101 1.45 4.93 -6.40
CA THR A 101 2.45 6.00 -6.53
C THR A 101 3.47 5.94 -5.39
N ARG A 102 3.04 5.83 -4.14
CA ARG A 102 3.96 5.74 -2.99
C ARG A 102 4.92 4.57 -3.06
N ILE A 103 4.48 3.44 -3.60
CA ILE A 103 5.37 2.29 -3.80
C ILE A 103 6.32 2.56 -4.96
N ASN A 104 5.81 3.00 -6.12
CA ASN A 104 6.63 3.19 -7.32
C ASN A 104 7.68 4.29 -7.17
N GLU A 105 7.35 5.34 -6.43
CA GLU A 105 8.18 6.53 -6.23
C GLU A 105 8.89 6.52 -4.86
N ALA A 106 8.90 5.38 -4.16
CA ALA A 106 9.55 5.23 -2.86
C ALA A 106 11.02 5.66 -2.90
N GLU A 107 11.36 6.63 -2.06
CA GLU A 107 12.69 7.24 -1.99
C GLU A 107 13.76 6.21 -1.58
N VAL A 108 14.92 6.28 -2.22
CA VAL A 108 16.10 5.50 -1.84
C VAL A 108 16.78 6.19 -0.67
N ALA A 109 16.86 5.51 0.47
CA ALA A 109 17.58 5.97 1.64
C ALA A 109 19.00 5.38 1.66
N GLU A 110 20.02 6.24 1.63
CA GLU A 110 21.39 5.86 1.92
C GLU A 110 21.61 5.85 3.44
N VAL A 111 21.84 4.66 4.01
CA VAL A 111 22.15 4.52 5.44
C VAL A 111 23.62 4.89 5.64
N THR A 112 23.89 6.08 6.15
CA THR A 112 25.17 6.35 6.80
C THR A 112 25.16 5.62 8.14
N LYS A 113 25.88 4.50 8.24
CA LYS A 113 26.15 3.86 9.54
C LYS A 113 26.86 4.88 10.43
N LYS A 114 26.22 5.28 11.53
CA LYS A 114 26.91 5.95 12.64
C LYS A 114 27.71 4.92 13.44
#